data_AF-A0A848L3G3-F1
#
_entry.id   AF-A0A848L3G3-F1
#
_cell.length_a   1.000
_cell.length_b   1.000
_cell.length_c   1.000
_cell.angle_alpha   90.00
_cell.angle_beta   90.00
_cell.angle_gamma   90.00
#
_symmetry.space_group_name_H-M   'P 1'
#
loop_
_entity.id
_entity.type
_entity.pdbx_description
1 polymer ?
#
loop_
_entity_poly.entity_id
_entity_poly.type
_entity_poly.pdbx_seq_one_letter_code
_entity_poly.pdbx_strand_id
1 'polypeptide(L)'
;MMSLSPEGRVHRLLSIFAKTGREGECTRAFDRFPDTVRATLWELAGLAPEERPILACFRDAGHWTLITTERVLIRASDHTRRLPWSDIENATVGTGHMTVALASGLQGKLTLDRLTVICRDGEAVELELEPGPSFIGVWNVLKTLGSLGAKGP
;
A
#
# COMPACT_ATOMS: atom_id res chain seq x y z
N MET A 1 -18.54 -17.25 -0.90
CA MET A 1 -17.21 -17.61 -0.35
C MET A 1 -16.96 -16.67 0.83
N MET A 2 -16.64 -17.18 2.03
CA MET A 2 -16.67 -16.38 3.28
C MET A 2 -15.82 -15.10 3.19
N SER A 3 -16.44 -13.94 3.39
CA SER A 3 -15.74 -12.68 3.59
C SER A 3 -14.89 -12.79 4.85
N LEU A 4 -13.57 -12.60 4.74
CA LEU A 4 -12.67 -12.58 5.89
C LEU A 4 -13.09 -11.44 6.84
N SER A 5 -13.07 -11.72 8.16
CA SER A 5 -13.19 -10.69 9.19
C SER A 5 -12.09 -9.63 9.03
N PRO A 6 -12.25 -8.41 9.59
CA PRO A 6 -11.20 -7.38 9.54
C PRO A 6 -9.84 -7.91 10.01
N GLU A 7 -9.80 -8.66 11.12
CA GLU A 7 -8.58 -9.29 11.63
C GLU A 7 -7.98 -10.32 10.66
N GLY A 8 -8.84 -11.14 10.02
CA GLY A 8 -8.40 -12.08 9.00
C GLY A 8 -7.80 -11.40 7.78
N ARG A 9 -8.33 -10.23 7.39
CA ARG A 9 -7.75 -9.38 6.33
C ARG A 9 -6.38 -8.85 6.74
N VAL A 10 -6.26 -8.28 7.94
CA VAL A 10 -4.98 -7.78 8.49
C VAL A 10 -3.92 -8.88 8.45
N HIS A 11 -4.20 -10.05 9.06
CA HIS A 11 -3.25 -11.16 9.13
C HIS A 11 -2.84 -11.65 7.73
N ARG A 12 -3.80 -11.79 6.81
CA ARG A 12 -3.51 -12.22 5.44
C ARG A 12 -2.57 -11.26 4.71
N LEU A 13 -2.85 -9.96 4.79
CA LEU A 13 -2.08 -8.94 4.06
C LEU A 13 -0.69 -8.74 4.67
N LEU A 14 -0.57 -8.77 6.01
CA LEU A 14 0.73 -8.78 6.68
C LEU A 14 1.54 -10.03 6.33
N SER A 15 0.91 -11.20 6.22
CA SER A 15 1.60 -12.43 5.79
C SER A 15 2.14 -12.30 4.37
N ILE A 16 1.39 -11.69 3.45
CA ILE A 16 1.85 -11.43 2.08
C ILE A 16 3.05 -10.48 2.09
N PHE A 17 2.95 -9.38 2.84
CA PHE A 17 4.05 -8.42 2.98
C PHE A 17 5.32 -9.10 3.52
N ALA A 18 5.21 -9.87 4.60
CA ALA A 18 6.35 -10.57 5.21
C ALA A 18 6.97 -11.65 4.31
N LYS A 19 6.18 -12.29 3.43
CA LYS A 19 6.67 -13.31 2.50
C LYS A 19 7.35 -12.74 1.25
N THR A 20 6.89 -11.57 0.80
CA THR A 20 7.30 -11.01 -0.51
C THR A 20 8.22 -9.80 -0.39
N GLY A 21 8.29 -9.19 0.79
CA GLY A 21 9.11 -8.03 1.07
C GLY A 21 9.73 -8.09 2.46
N ARG A 22 10.12 -6.91 2.96
CA ARG A 22 10.63 -6.70 4.31
C ARG A 22 10.25 -5.30 4.77
N GLU A 23 10.20 -5.09 6.07
CA GLU A 23 10.14 -3.75 6.64
C GLU A 23 11.34 -2.92 6.22
N GLY A 24 11.09 -1.63 6.04
CA GLY A 24 12.08 -0.59 5.84
C GLY A 24 12.05 0.46 6.94
N GLU A 25 12.77 1.54 6.72
CA GLU A 25 12.87 2.69 7.61
C GLU A 25 11.54 3.44 7.71
N CYS A 26 10.84 3.57 6.58
CA CYS A 26 9.58 4.30 6.48
C CYS A 26 8.39 3.36 6.30
N THR A 27 8.60 2.12 5.85
CA THR A 27 7.53 1.18 5.51
C THR A 27 7.50 -0.03 6.43
N ARG A 28 6.40 -0.23 7.17
CA ARG A 28 6.22 -1.39 8.05
C ARG A 28 4.76 -1.65 8.40
N ALA A 29 4.52 -2.74 9.12
CA ALA A 29 3.23 -3.00 9.77
C ALA A 29 2.85 -1.83 10.68
N PHE A 30 1.58 -1.43 10.64
CA PHE A 30 1.12 -0.23 11.35
C PHE A 30 1.38 -0.31 12.86
N ASP A 31 1.19 -1.50 13.45
CA ASP A 31 1.40 -1.76 14.87
C ASP A 31 2.85 -1.59 15.32
N ARG A 32 3.83 -1.68 14.40
CA ARG A 32 5.26 -1.51 14.67
C ARG A 32 5.77 -0.07 14.55
N PHE A 33 4.92 0.89 14.22
CA PHE A 33 5.30 2.30 14.31
C PHE A 33 5.30 2.80 15.77
N PRO A 34 6.12 3.81 16.11
CA PRO A 34 6.01 4.50 17.38
C PRO A 34 4.61 5.05 17.63
N ASP A 35 4.19 5.10 18.90
CA ASP A 35 2.84 5.56 19.29
C ASP A 35 2.49 6.93 18.74
N THR A 36 3.46 7.84 18.68
CA THR A 36 3.29 9.19 18.13
C THR A 36 2.96 9.16 16.64
N VAL A 37 3.64 8.32 15.86
CA VAL A 37 3.37 8.14 14.43
C VAL A 37 2.03 7.45 14.22
N ARG A 38 1.69 6.44 15.02
CA ARG A 38 0.39 5.75 14.95
C ARG A 38 -0.76 6.72 15.24
N ALA A 39 -0.66 7.52 16.30
CA ALA A 39 -1.65 8.54 16.63
C ALA A 39 -1.80 9.59 15.51
N THR A 40 -0.67 10.04 14.96
CA THR A 40 -0.65 11.01 13.84
C THR A 40 -1.36 10.45 12.61
N LEU A 41 -1.02 9.23 12.20
CA LEU A 41 -1.66 8.56 11.06
C LEU A 41 -3.13 8.29 11.32
N TRP A 42 -3.50 7.92 12.54
CA TRP A 42 -4.90 7.70 12.91
C TRP A 42 -5.74 8.96 12.76
N GLU A 43 -5.26 10.08 13.28
CA GLU A 43 -5.90 11.39 13.19
C GLU A 43 -6.00 11.87 11.73
N LEU A 44 -4.87 11.86 11.01
CA LEU A 44 -4.82 12.32 9.61
C LEU A 44 -5.67 11.47 8.66
N ALA A 45 -5.75 10.16 8.90
CA ALA A 45 -6.49 9.25 8.02
C ALA A 45 -8.01 9.32 8.23
N GLY A 46 -8.47 9.75 9.41
CA GLY A 46 -9.90 9.76 9.75
C GLY A 46 -10.50 8.36 9.64
N LEU A 47 -9.87 7.39 10.32
CA LEU A 47 -10.29 5.99 10.28
C LEU A 47 -11.63 5.78 10.99
N ALA A 48 -12.50 4.98 10.38
CA ALA A 48 -13.72 4.56 11.05
C ALA A 48 -13.42 3.63 12.24
N PRO A 49 -14.28 3.55 13.28
CA PRO A 49 -14.04 2.71 14.45
C PRO A 49 -13.81 1.21 14.14
N GLU A 50 -14.34 0.72 13.03
CA GLU A 50 -14.19 -0.68 12.58
C GLU A 50 -13.06 -0.87 11.54
N GLU A 51 -12.55 0.23 10.99
CA GLU A 51 -11.45 0.20 10.02
C GLU A 51 -10.14 -0.07 10.78
N ARG A 52 -9.34 -1.02 10.29
CA ARG A 52 -8.06 -1.37 10.91
C ARG A 52 -6.90 -1.01 9.97
N PRO A 53 -5.92 -0.23 10.43
CA PRO A 53 -4.70 0.01 9.66
C PRO A 53 -3.83 -1.26 9.63
N ILE A 54 -3.15 -1.49 8.50
CA ILE A 54 -2.40 -2.72 8.22
C ILE A 54 -0.93 -2.41 8.00
N LEU A 55 -0.63 -1.63 6.96
CA LEU A 55 0.72 -1.23 6.58
C LEU A 55 0.73 0.26 6.36
N ALA A 56 1.82 0.92 6.73
CA ALA A 56 2.06 2.30 6.35
C ALA A 56 3.46 2.48 5.78
N CYS A 57 3.56 3.38 4.81
CA CYS A 57 4.80 4.04 4.44
C CYS A 57 4.67 5.48 4.94
N PHE A 58 5.38 5.84 6.01
CA PHE A 58 5.30 7.17 6.63
C PHE A 58 6.68 7.83 6.60
N ARG A 59 6.80 8.92 5.84
CA ARG A 59 8.00 9.77 5.81
C ARG A 59 7.79 10.97 6.74
N ASP A 60 6.65 11.63 6.58
CA ASP A 60 6.21 12.76 7.39
C ASP A 60 4.68 12.94 7.28
N ALA A 61 4.13 13.96 7.94
CA ALA A 61 2.68 14.24 7.94
C ALA A 61 2.11 14.66 6.58
N GLY A 62 2.94 15.15 5.66
CA GLY A 62 2.58 15.52 4.29
C GLY A 62 2.82 14.40 3.26
N HIS A 63 3.64 13.40 3.59
CA HIS A 63 4.03 12.31 2.68
C HIS A 63 3.89 10.96 3.36
N TRP A 64 2.76 10.31 3.13
CA TRP A 64 2.48 8.98 3.66
C TRP A 64 1.47 8.21 2.82
N THR A 65 1.56 6.89 2.92
CA THR A 65 0.57 5.95 2.41
C THR A 65 0.14 5.04 3.55
N LEU A 66 -1.17 4.82 3.70
CA LEU A 66 -1.75 3.91 4.68
C LEU A 66 -2.67 2.91 3.98
N ILE A 67 -2.41 1.62 4.18
CA ILE A 67 -3.29 0.54 3.76
C ILE A 67 -4.10 0.11 4.98
N THR A 68 -5.42 0.18 4.87
CA THR A 68 -6.38 -0.25 5.90
C THR A 68 -7.18 -1.44 5.39
N THR A 69 -8.05 -2.02 6.22
CA THR A 69 -8.95 -3.12 5.83
C THR A 69 -10.02 -2.75 4.79
N GLU A 70 -10.19 -1.46 4.49
CA GLU A 70 -11.25 -0.96 3.60
C GLU A 70 -10.72 -0.18 2.38
N ARG A 71 -9.59 0.52 2.55
CA ARG A 71 -9.09 1.45 1.53
C ARG A 71 -7.57 1.63 1.62
N VAL A 72 -7.03 2.27 0.59
CA VAL A 72 -5.67 2.80 0.56
C VAL A 72 -5.79 4.32 0.63
N LEU A 73 -5.15 4.93 1.62
CA LEU A 73 -5.05 6.37 1.76
C LEU A 73 -3.66 6.80 1.31
N ILE A 74 -3.60 7.82 0.47
CA ILE A 74 -2.36 8.31 -0.14
C ILE A 74 -2.32 9.81 0.08
N ARG A 75 -1.29 10.30 0.75
CA ARG A 75 -1.02 11.71 0.88
C ARG A 75 0.35 12.00 0.30
N ALA A 76 0.34 12.82 -0.74
CA ALA A 76 1.52 13.47 -1.28
C ALA A 76 1.19 14.96 -1.29
N SER A 77 1.85 15.74 -0.43
CA SER A 77 1.57 17.16 -0.14
C SER A 77 0.29 17.43 0.68
N ASP A 78 -0.55 18.37 0.23
CA ASP A 78 -1.73 18.88 0.95
C ASP A 78 -3.02 18.09 0.71
N HIS A 79 -3.05 17.28 -0.34
CA HIS A 79 -4.20 16.46 -0.69
C HIS A 79 -4.05 15.01 -0.23
N THR A 80 -5.10 14.50 0.43
CA THR A 80 -5.21 13.07 0.78
C THR A 80 -6.24 12.41 -0.13
N ARG A 81 -5.76 11.50 -0.97
CA ARG A 81 -6.58 10.64 -1.81
C ARG A 81 -6.98 9.40 -1.04
N ARG A 82 -8.21 8.94 -1.25
CA ARG A 82 -8.77 7.75 -0.62
C ARG A 82 -9.24 6.82 -1.73
N LEU A 83 -8.73 5.59 -1.71
CA LEU A 83 -9.00 4.60 -2.74
C LEU A 83 -9.60 3.35 -2.08
N PRO A 84 -10.93 3.19 -2.09
CA PRO A 84 -11.59 1.96 -1.67
C PRO A 84 -10.99 0.74 -2.36
N TRP A 85 -10.90 -0.39 -1.67
CA TRP A 85 -10.40 -1.63 -2.29
C TRP A 85 -11.24 -2.08 -3.48
N SER A 86 -12.55 -1.79 -3.45
CA SER A 86 -13.47 -2.04 -4.57
C SER A 86 -13.03 -1.36 -5.84
N ASP A 87 -12.35 -0.21 -5.74
CA ASP A 87 -12.03 0.63 -6.89
C ASP A 87 -10.66 0.26 -7.47
N ILE A 88 -9.87 -0.55 -6.75
CA ILE A 88 -8.58 -1.05 -7.20
C ILE A 88 -8.79 -2.19 -8.20
N GLU A 89 -8.26 -2.03 -9.40
CA GLU A 89 -8.19 -3.09 -10.41
C GLU A 89 -6.85 -3.83 -10.31
N ASN A 90 -5.74 -3.09 -10.34
CA ASN A 90 -4.40 -3.66 -10.37
C ASN A 90 -3.37 -2.68 -9.78
N ALA A 91 -2.15 -3.16 -9.52
CA ALA A 91 -1.00 -2.33 -9.21
C ALA A 91 0.19 -2.72 -10.08
N THR A 92 0.86 -1.73 -10.66
CA THR A 92 1.99 -1.89 -11.58
C THR A 92 3.04 -0.80 -11.35
N VAL A 93 4.22 -1.02 -11.91
CA VAL A 93 5.26 0.02 -12.03
C VAL A 93 5.09 0.70 -13.38
N GLY A 94 5.33 2.01 -13.47
CA GLY A 94 5.22 2.76 -14.73
C GLY A 94 6.12 2.16 -15.83
N THR A 95 5.62 2.14 -17.06
CA THR A 95 6.28 1.48 -18.20
C THR A 95 7.68 2.02 -18.50
N GLY A 96 7.93 3.31 -18.27
CA GLY A 96 9.27 3.92 -18.42
C GLY A 96 10.30 3.42 -17.40
N HIS A 97 9.88 3.18 -16.15
CA HIS A 97 10.75 2.66 -15.10
C HIS A 97 10.94 1.14 -15.18
N MET A 98 9.97 0.44 -15.78
CA MET A 98 10.02 -1.00 -15.95
C MET A 98 11.10 -1.42 -16.95
N THR A 99 11.30 -0.68 -18.04
CA THR A 99 12.35 -0.97 -19.04
C THR A 99 13.75 -0.81 -18.46
N VAL A 100 13.97 0.22 -17.63
CA VAL A 100 15.24 0.44 -16.91
C VAL A 100 15.44 -0.63 -15.82
N ALA A 101 14.40 -0.93 -15.03
CA ALA A 101 14.47 -1.94 -13.99
C ALA A 101 14.71 -3.36 -14.54
N LEU A 102 14.10 -3.70 -15.68
CA LEU A 102 14.32 -4.97 -16.40
C LEU A 102 15.71 -5.05 -17.01
N ALA A 103 16.22 -3.96 -17.58
CA ALA A 103 17.58 -3.90 -18.13
C ALA A 103 18.67 -4.06 -17.05
N SER A 104 18.40 -3.63 -15.81
CA SER A 104 19.32 -3.72 -14.67
C SER A 104 19.07 -4.93 -13.74
N GLY A 105 18.20 -5.87 -14.12
CA GLY A 105 17.95 -7.09 -13.35
C GLY A 105 17.37 -6.85 -11.94
N LEU A 106 17.80 -7.66 -10.97
CA LEU A 106 17.28 -7.60 -9.58
C LEU A 106 17.59 -6.24 -8.91
N GLN A 107 18.71 -5.60 -9.25
CA GLN A 107 19.09 -4.30 -8.70
C GLN A 107 18.18 -3.16 -9.17
N GLY A 108 17.74 -3.18 -10.43
CA GLY A 108 16.84 -2.16 -10.97
C GLY A 108 15.45 -2.18 -10.33
N LYS A 109 14.98 -3.33 -9.84
CA LYS A 109 13.72 -3.42 -9.08
C LYS A 109 13.83 -2.83 -7.67
N LEU A 110 15.03 -2.80 -7.09
CA LEU A 110 15.25 -2.28 -5.74
C LEU A 110 15.34 -0.75 -5.70
N THR A 111 15.52 -0.09 -6.84
CA THR A 111 15.54 1.38 -6.93
C THR A 111 14.17 1.99 -7.23
N LEU A 112 13.13 1.17 -7.38
CA LEU A 112 11.78 1.63 -7.62
C LEU A 112 11.19 2.19 -6.33
N ASP A 113 10.74 3.44 -6.39
CA ASP A 113 10.07 4.17 -5.31
C ASP A 113 8.65 4.60 -5.70
N ARG A 114 8.26 4.45 -6.97
CA ARG A 114 6.94 4.82 -7.48
C ARG A 114 6.15 3.61 -7.95
N LEU A 115 4.94 3.47 -7.41
CA LEU A 115 3.99 2.43 -7.78
C LEU A 115 2.70 3.06 -8.30
N THR A 116 2.19 2.56 -9.42
CA THR A 116 0.93 3.00 -10.01
C THR A 116 -0.18 2.01 -9.67
N VAL A 117 -1.22 2.46 -8.99
CA VAL A 117 -2.47 1.72 -8.80
C VAL A 117 -3.43 2.08 -9.94
N ILE A 118 -3.89 1.08 -10.68
CA ILE A 118 -4.89 1.22 -11.73
C ILE A 118 -6.25 0.99 -11.09
N CYS A 119 -7.12 1.98 -11.23
CA CYS A 119 -8.50 1.95 -10.74
C CYS A 119 -9.43 1.38 -11.81
N ARG A 120 -10.59 0.85 -11.40
CA ARG A 120 -11.57 0.22 -12.30
C ARG A 120 -12.23 1.18 -13.29
N ASP A 121 -12.21 2.47 -12.99
CA ASP A 121 -12.66 3.53 -13.90
C ASP A 121 -11.59 3.90 -14.94
N GLY A 122 -10.42 3.23 -14.91
CA GLY A 122 -9.28 3.48 -15.78
C GLY A 122 -8.33 4.56 -15.25
N GLU A 123 -8.63 5.18 -14.10
CA GLU A 123 -7.74 6.18 -13.52
C GLU A 123 -6.47 5.52 -12.95
N ALA A 124 -5.33 6.18 -13.12
CA ALA A 124 -4.04 5.74 -12.59
C ALA A 124 -3.59 6.65 -11.44
N VAL A 125 -3.28 6.04 -10.30
CA VAL A 125 -2.88 6.75 -9.07
C VAL A 125 -1.45 6.37 -8.72
N GLU A 126 -0.57 7.35 -8.60
CA GLU A 126 0.81 7.11 -8.19
C GLU A 126 0.97 7.15 -6.67
N LEU A 127 1.74 6.21 -6.14
CA LEU A 127 2.14 6.11 -4.74
C LEU A 127 3.65 6.24 -4.69
N GLU A 128 4.13 7.15 -3.85
CA GLU A 128 5.53 7.23 -3.48
C GLU A 128 5.78 6.36 -2.25
N LEU A 129 6.67 5.38 -2.40
CA LEU A 129 6.98 4.36 -1.42
C LEU A 129 8.48 4.34 -1.14
N GLU A 130 8.87 3.63 -0.09
CA GLU A 130 10.27 3.38 0.20
C GLU A 130 10.84 2.35 -0.79
N PRO A 131 11.97 2.64 -1.46
CA PRO A 131 12.59 1.69 -2.37
C PRO A 131 13.13 0.45 -1.65
N GLY A 132 13.30 -0.64 -2.41
CA GLY A 132 13.88 -1.89 -1.92
C GLY A 132 12.85 -2.98 -1.60
N PRO A 133 13.15 -3.90 -0.67
CA PRO A 133 12.25 -5.02 -0.37
C PRO A 133 10.86 -4.60 0.16
N SER A 134 10.76 -3.47 0.84
CA SER A 134 9.50 -2.89 1.32
C SER A 134 8.58 -2.53 0.16
N PHE A 135 9.11 -1.90 -0.90
CA PHE A 135 8.40 -1.61 -2.15
C PHE A 135 7.74 -2.88 -2.71
N ILE A 136 8.51 -3.96 -2.84
CA ILE A 136 8.04 -5.23 -3.40
C ILE A 136 6.92 -5.82 -2.54
N GLY A 137 7.07 -5.75 -1.21
CA GLY A 137 6.04 -6.18 -0.27
C GLY A 137 4.73 -5.42 -0.47
N VAL A 138 4.78 -4.08 -0.50
CA VAL A 138 3.61 -3.22 -0.71
C VAL A 138 2.96 -3.47 -2.08
N TRP A 139 3.77 -3.64 -3.13
CA TRP A 139 3.26 -3.94 -4.46
C TRP A 139 2.45 -5.25 -4.50
N ASN A 140 2.96 -6.32 -3.89
CA ASN A 140 2.24 -7.60 -3.84
C ASN A 140 0.96 -7.52 -2.99
N VAL A 141 0.96 -6.72 -1.93
CA VAL A 141 -0.26 -6.42 -1.15
C VAL A 141 -1.29 -5.76 -2.06
N LEU A 142 -0.93 -4.70 -2.79
CA LEU A 142 -1.86 -3.97 -3.66
C LEU A 142 -2.38 -4.83 -4.82
N LYS A 143 -1.54 -5.68 -5.44
CA LYS A 143 -2.01 -6.68 -6.41
C LYS A 143 -3.04 -7.64 -5.81
N THR A 144 -2.82 -8.05 -4.57
CA THR A 144 -3.78 -8.89 -3.85
C THR A 144 -5.09 -8.15 -3.61
N LEU A 145 -5.03 -6.85 -3.26
CA LEU A 145 -6.23 -6.02 -3.10
C LEU A 145 -7.04 -5.93 -4.39
N GLY A 146 -6.41 -5.67 -5.54
CA GLY A 146 -7.11 -5.67 -6.83
C GLY A 146 -7.79 -7.01 -7.16
N SER A 147 -7.13 -8.11 -6.81
CA SER A 147 -7.68 -9.47 -6.97
C SER A 147 -8.85 -9.78 -6.02
N LEU A 148 -8.86 -9.18 -4.83
CA LEU A 148 -9.94 -9.31 -3.84
C LEU A 148 -11.12 -8.39 -4.18
N GLY A 149 -10.86 -7.15 -4.60
CA GLY A 149 -11.88 -6.19 -5.04
C GLY A 149 -12.59 -6.61 -6.32
N ALA A 150 -11.92 -7.36 -7.21
CA ALA A 150 -12.55 -7.91 -8.42
C ALA A 150 -13.55 -9.03 -8.11
N LYS A 151 -13.49 -9.58 -6.90
CA LYS A 151 -14.38 -10.61 -6.38
C LYS A 151 -15.28 -10.00 -5.31
N GLY A 152 -15.92 -8.87 -5.63
CA GLY A 152 -17.00 -8.31 -4.83
C GLY A 152 -18.06 -9.39 -4.47
N PRO A 153 -18.82 -9.18 -3.38
CA PRO A 153 -19.71 -10.18 -2.78
C PRO A 153 -20.62 -10.90 -3.78
#